data_AF-A0A7V7L7L7-F1
#
_entry.id   AF-A0A7V7L7L7-F1
#
_cell.length_a   1.000
_cell.length_b   1.000
_cell.length_c   1.000
_cell.angle_alpha   90.00
_cell.angle_beta   90.00
_cell.angle_gamma   90.00
#
_symmetry.space_group_name_H-M   'P 1'
#
loop_
_entity.id
_entity.type
_entity.pdbx_description
1 polymer ?
#
loop_
_entity_poly.entity_id
_entity_poly.type
_entity_poly.pdbx_seq_one_letter_code
_entity_poly.pdbx_strand_id
1 'polypeptide(L)' 'MDVKEIICQILEAINAGEKDITADKLEVDKTILRDLCEWIDDNDLAVGIDFQYYEVDFSNAKVTSKGEKYLKQKSI' A
#
# COMPACT_ATOMS: atom_id res chain seq x y z
N MET A 1 2.02 -9.35 -12.07
CA MET A 1 1.43 -8.02 -11.86
C MET A 1 2.53 -6.98 -11.99
N ASP A 2 2.28 -5.83 -12.60
CA ASP A 2 3.27 -4.74 -12.62
C ASP A 2 3.43 -4.15 -11.20
N VAL A 3 4.62 -3.64 -10.87
CA VAL A 3 4.89 -3.03 -9.55
C VAL A 3 3.91 -1.89 -9.26
N LYS A 4 3.60 -1.08 -10.27
CA LYS A 4 2.62 0.01 -10.14
C LYS A 4 1.20 -0.53 -9.90
N GLU A 5 0.87 -1.71 -10.43
CA GLU A 5 -0.42 -2.33 -10.18
C GLU A 5 -0.56 -2.75 -8.73
N ILE A 6 0.46 -3.38 -8.15
CA ILE A 6 0.47 -3.78 -6.73
C ILE A 6 0.37 -2.54 -5.82
N ILE A 7 1.15 -1.48 -6.10
CA ILE A 7 1.09 -0.23 -5.33
C ILE A 7 -0.33 0.34 -5.33
N CYS A 8 -0.99 0.34 -6.48
CA CYS A 8 -2.36 0.85 -6.55
C CYS A 8 -3.35 -0.02 -5.78
N GLN A 9 -3.22 -1.34 -5.84
CA GLN A 9 -4.08 -2.23 -5.06
C GLN A 9 -3.90 -2.02 -3.55
N ILE A 10 -2.66 -1.83 -3.08
CA ILE A 10 -2.39 -1.49 -1.67
C ILE A 10 -3.07 -0.17 -1.30
N LEU A 11 -2.88 0.89 -2.10
CA LEU A 11 -3.48 2.20 -1.85
C LEU A 11 -5.02 2.16 -1.92
N GLU A 12 -5.60 1.42 -2.87
CA GLU A 12 -7.06 1.24 -2.98
C GLU A 12 -7.63 0.52 -1.76
N ALA A 13 -6.96 -0.53 -1.29
CA ALA A 13 -7.35 -1.26 -0.08
C ALA A 13 -7.27 -0.38 1.18
N ILE A 14 -6.18 0.38 1.36
CA ILE A 14 -6.05 1.35 2.45
C ILE A 14 -7.18 2.40 2.37
N ASN A 15 -7.47 2.92 1.18
CA ASN A 15 -8.52 3.94 0.98
C ASN A 15 -9.93 3.39 1.25
N ALA A 16 -10.15 2.11 0.99
CA ALA A 16 -11.38 1.40 1.33
C ALA A 16 -11.48 1.05 2.84
N GLY A 17 -10.42 1.30 3.61
CA GLY A 17 -10.35 0.94 5.03
C GLY A 17 -10.13 -0.56 5.27
N GLU A 18 -9.64 -1.30 4.26
CA GLU A 18 -9.25 -2.69 4.43
C GLU A 18 -7.96 -2.78 5.26
N LYS A 19 -7.98 -3.66 6.26
CA LYS A 19 -6.86 -3.86 7.20
C LYS A 19 -6.07 -5.14 6.91
N ASP A 20 -6.67 -6.05 6.14
CA ASP A 20 -6.14 -7.36 5.85
C ASP A 20 -5.46 -7.35 4.46
N ILE A 21 -4.42 -6.52 4.32
CA ILE A 21 -3.63 -6.41 3.09
C ILE A 21 -2.42 -7.33 3.23
N THR A 22 -2.50 -8.52 2.65
CA THR A 22 -1.48 -9.57 2.81
C THR A 22 -0.78 -9.89 1.51
N ALA A 23 0.45 -10.41 1.63
CA ALA A 23 1.27 -10.79 0.48
C ALA A 23 0.58 -11.89 -0.36
N ASP A 24 -0.10 -12.82 0.30
CA ASP A 24 -0.86 -13.89 -0.36
C ASP A 24 -2.03 -13.35 -1.20
N LYS A 25 -2.79 -12.36 -0.70
CA LYS A 25 -3.88 -11.71 -1.46
C LYS A 25 -3.39 -10.95 -2.68
N LEU A 26 -2.17 -10.40 -2.59
CA LEU A 26 -1.53 -9.65 -3.67
C LEU A 26 -0.69 -10.56 -4.59
N GLU A 27 -0.63 -11.87 -4.30
CA GLU A 27 0.17 -12.87 -5.02
C GLU A 27 1.66 -12.48 -5.13
N VAL A 28 2.23 -11.90 -4.06
CA VAL A 28 3.63 -11.47 -3.97
C VAL A 28 4.34 -12.07 -2.76
N ASP A 29 5.66 -11.97 -2.72
CA ASP A 29 6.44 -12.30 -1.52
C ASP A 29 6.23 -11.26 -0.41
N LYS A 30 6.35 -11.68 0.86
CA LYS A 30 6.22 -10.78 2.03
C LYS A 30 7.28 -9.67 2.03
N THR A 31 8.48 -9.96 1.54
CA THR A 31 9.56 -8.97 1.39
C THR A 31 9.16 -7.93 0.36
N ILE A 32 8.60 -8.35 -0.78
CA ILE A 32 8.11 -7.44 -1.82
C ILE A 32 6.98 -6.56 -1.27
N LEU A 33 6.00 -7.15 -0.57
CA LEU A 33 4.95 -6.35 0.07
C LEU A 33 5.54 -5.28 0.98
N ARG A 34 6.49 -5.66 1.85
CA ARG A 34 7.14 -4.72 2.77
C ARG A 34 7.87 -3.61 2.02
N ASP A 35 8.71 -3.96 1.05
CA ASP A 35 9.49 -2.99 0.26
C ASP A 35 8.56 -1.98 -0.45
N LEU A 36 7.42 -2.45 -0.96
CA LEU A 36 6.42 -1.57 -1.59
C LEU A 36 5.72 -0.68 -0.58
N CYS A 37 5.39 -1.18 0.61
CA CYS A 37 4.81 -0.37 1.67
C CYS A 37 5.79 0.69 2.18
N GLU A 38 7.07 0.34 2.37
CA GLU A 38 8.13 1.29 2.74
C GLU A 38 8.26 2.38 1.67
N TRP A 39 8.27 1.97 0.38
CA TRP A 39 8.28 2.93 -0.72
C TRP A 39 7.04 3.85 -0.74
N ILE A 40 5.86 3.32 -0.43
CA ILE A 40 4.61 4.10 -0.35
C ILE A 40 4.69 5.17 0.75
N ASP A 41 5.22 4.81 1.94
CA ASP A 41 5.39 5.71 3.09
C ASP A 41 6.47 6.77 2.80
N ASP A 42 7.63 6.36 2.29
CA ASP A 42 8.74 7.25 1.88
C ASP A 42 8.30 8.27 0.81
N ASN A 43 7.34 7.90 -0.03
CA ASN A 43 6.80 8.76 -1.07
C ASN A 43 5.56 9.56 -0.62
N ASP A 44 5.17 9.52 0.65
CA ASP A 44 4.03 10.23 1.21
C ASP A 44 2.73 9.91 0.45
N LEU A 45 2.56 8.67 -0.03
CA LEU A 45 1.35 8.24 -0.72
C LEU A 45 0.30 7.71 0.26
N ALA A 46 0.75 7.07 1.34
CA ALA A 46 -0.05 6.76 2.51
C ALA A 46 0.78 7.02 3.76
N VAL A 47 0.10 7.20 4.89
CA VAL A 47 0.71 7.42 6.21
C VAL A 47 0.07 6.51 7.23
N GLY A 48 0.76 6.22 8.33
CA GLY A 48 0.23 5.40 9.42
C GLY A 48 0.30 3.90 9.14
N ILE A 49 1.14 3.48 8.19
CA ILE A 49 1.57 2.09 8.01
C ILE A 49 2.59 1.78 9.12
N ASP A 50 2.35 0.71 9.88
CA ASP A 50 3.26 0.28 10.95
C ASP A 50 4.09 -0.93 10.51
N PHE A 51 5.40 -0.76 10.48
CA PHE A 51 6.35 -1.75 9.99
C PHE A 51 6.90 -2.61 11.13
N GLN A 52 6.07 -3.50 11.63
CA GLN A 52 6.43 -4.42 12.71
C GLN A 52 7.50 -5.42 12.26
N TYR A 53 8.07 -6.16 13.22
CA TYR A 53 9.21 -7.05 12.96
C TYR A 53 8.89 -8.21 12.00
N TYR A 54 7.65 -8.70 12.00
CA TYR A 54 7.23 -9.85 11.17
C TYR A 54 6.16 -9.50 10.12
N GLU A 55 5.55 -8.33 10.19
CA GLU A 55 4.39 -7.97 9.37
C GLU A 55 4.28 -6.45 9.19
N VAL A 56 3.38 -6.06 8.28
CA VAL A 56 3.00 -4.68 8.03
C VAL A 56 1.57 -4.51 8.52
N ASP A 57 1.33 -3.62 9.47
CA ASP A 57 0.01 -3.33 10.02
C ASP A 57 -0.56 -2.06 9.38
N PHE A 58 -1.78 -2.18 8.86
CA PHE A 58 -2.52 -1.12 8.18
C PHE A 58 -3.65 -0.53 9.02
N SER A 59 -3.75 -0.88 10.31
CA SER A 59 -4.86 -0.49 11.20
C SER A 59 -5.07 1.02 11.31
N ASN A 60 -3.98 1.80 11.17
CA ASN A 60 -3.98 3.25 11.21
C ASN A 60 -3.66 3.89 9.85
N ALA A 61 -3.49 3.07 8.81
CA ALA A 61 -3.06 3.53 7.51
C ALA A 61 -4.14 4.37 6.83
N LYS A 62 -3.73 5.46 6.20
CA LYS A 62 -4.59 6.36 5.42
C LYS A 62 -3.87 6.83 4.18
N VAL A 63 -4.56 6.82 3.05
CA VAL A 63 -4.03 7.42 1.82
C VAL A 63 -3.97 8.94 1.97
N THR A 64 -2.87 9.55 1.53
CA THR A 64 -2.71 11.01 1.55
C THR A 64 -3.37 11.64 0.33
N SER A 65 -3.50 12.97 0.30
CA SER A 65 -3.92 13.66 -0.93
C SER A 65 -2.97 13.43 -2.12
N LYS A 66 -1.71 13.05 -1.89
CA LYS A 66 -0.76 12.68 -2.95
C LYS A 66 -1.04 11.27 -3.45
N GLY A 67 -1.30 10.31 -2.55
CA GLY A 67 -1.73 8.96 -2.93
C GLY A 67 -3.06 8.94 -3.69
N GLU A 68 -4.03 9.75 -3.30
CA GLU A 68 -5.30 9.87 -4.04
C GLU A 68 -5.08 10.39 -5.48
N LYS A 69 -4.16 11.36 -5.66
CA LYS A 69 -3.79 11.84 -6.99
C LYS A 69 -3.08 10.76 -7.80
N TYR A 70 -2.20 9.99 -7.16
CA TYR A 70 -1.51 8.85 -7.78
C TYR A 70 -2.51 7.82 -8.32
N LEU A 71 -3.53 7.45 -7.53
CA LEU A 71 -4.60 6.56 -7.96
C LEU A 71 -5.36 7.10 -9.18
N LYS A 72 -5.70 8.39 -9.18
CA LYS A 72 -6.42 9.04 -10.31
C LYS A 72 -5.61 9.10 -11.60
N GLN A 73 -4.28 9.17 -11.53
CA GLN A 73 -3.40 9.20 -12.70
C GLN A 73 -3.32 7.85 -13.43
N LYS A 74 -3.64 6.75 -12.75
CA LYS A 74 -3.72 5.41 -13.37
C LYS A 74 -5.05 5.17 -14.10
N SER A 75 -6.09 5.94 -13.79
CA SER A 75 -7.42 5.83 -14.44
C SER A 75 -7.50 6.54 -15.81
N ILE A 76 -6.38 7.01 -16.37
CA ILE A 76 -6.26 7.67 -17.68
C ILE A 76 -5.29 6.86 -18.54
#